data_AF-A0A850JKB2-F1
#
_entry.id   AF-A0A850JKB2-F1
#
_cell.length_a   1.000
_cell.length_b   1.000
_cell.length_c   1.000
_cell.angle_alpha   90.00
_cell.angle_beta   90.00
_cell.angle_gamma   90.00
#
_symmetry.space_group_name_H-M   'P 1'
#
loop_
_entity.id
_entity.type
_entity.pdbx_description
1 polymer ?
#
loop_
_entity_poly.entity_id
_entity_poly.type
_entity_poly.pdbx_seq_one_letter_code
_entity_poly.pdbx_strand_id
1 'polypeptide(L)'
;MDVVVAVALTLMVTWVPALLWWRRQGRGGDLGGPARRATFEMLHTASRAAPAFRAGLTEQGAQKAARHLRALLDCRAVAITDGEKLLAWDGEHDHHAAEGLAHAEVTLGNGRTQVHDVGCDRIDCLIRRVVVVPLATDDRVVGTLAAYGEDVPAGLIRAAEEVAQWVDAQLELAELDHSRALLMEAEMRALRAQISPHFIYNSLTTIASFVRSDPERARELLLEFAGFTRYSFRRHGDFTTLAEELRSIDRYLLLQRARFGEELRVTLRIAPEVLPVAVPFLCLQPLVENAVRHGLQDRSEPGLITIIAEDAGSDCVISVEDDGIGMDPEEVRQLLAGERRTPAADEAGIGLANVDDRLRQVYGDEYGLVVETGPGAGTKVIVRVPKYRPGVTAS
;
A
#
# COMPACT_ATOMS: atom_id res chain seq x y z
N MET A 1 86.69 -25.08 11.16
CA MET A 1 85.35 -25.02 10.51
C MET A 1 84.26 -25.55 11.46
N ASP A 2 84.59 -25.76 12.75
CA ASP A 2 83.80 -26.59 13.67
C ASP A 2 82.92 -25.79 14.64
N VAL A 3 83.29 -24.54 14.93
CA VAL A 3 82.51 -23.70 15.85
C VAL A 3 81.20 -23.21 15.21
N VAL A 4 81.23 -22.90 13.91
CA VAL A 4 80.05 -22.42 13.17
C VAL A 4 79.01 -23.53 13.01
N VAL A 5 79.45 -24.77 12.77
CA VAL A 5 78.57 -25.93 12.65
C VAL A 5 77.97 -26.31 14.01
N ALA A 6 78.74 -26.24 15.09
CA ALA A 6 78.25 -26.53 16.45
C ALA A 6 77.22 -25.51 16.95
N VAL A 7 77.39 -24.21 16.64
CA VAL A 7 76.43 -23.15 16.99
C VAL A 7 75.15 -23.24 16.14
N ALA A 8 75.26 -23.61 14.86
CA ALA A 8 74.10 -23.80 14.00
C ALA A 8 73.23 -25.00 14.45
N LEU A 9 73.85 -26.10 14.88
CA LEU A 9 73.14 -27.28 15.39
C LEU A 9 72.44 -27.02 16.73
N THR A 10 73.06 -26.26 17.64
CA THR A 10 72.44 -25.91 18.93
C THR A 10 71.30 -24.93 18.79
N LEU A 11 71.40 -23.96 17.86
CA LEU A 11 70.27 -23.09 17.51
C LEU A 11 69.12 -23.90 16.88
N MET A 12 69.40 -24.88 16.02
CA MET A 12 68.33 -25.72 15.44
C MET A 12 67.63 -26.60 16.48
N VAL A 13 68.37 -27.22 17.41
CA VAL A 13 67.79 -28.11 18.43
C VAL A 13 66.96 -27.34 19.48
N THR A 14 67.25 -26.06 19.71
CA THR A 14 66.52 -25.23 20.69
C THR A 14 65.41 -24.40 20.07
N TRP A 15 65.63 -23.81 18.89
CA TRP A 15 64.62 -22.97 18.24
C TRP A 15 63.57 -23.77 17.48
N VAL A 16 63.88 -24.93 16.90
CA VAL A 16 62.87 -25.69 16.14
C VAL A 16 61.76 -26.22 17.05
N PRO A 17 62.03 -26.78 18.26
CA PRO A 17 60.98 -27.15 19.20
C PRO A 17 60.23 -25.95 19.76
N ALA A 18 60.92 -24.83 20.03
CA ALA A 18 60.28 -23.60 20.49
C ALA A 18 59.36 -22.99 19.43
N LEU A 19 59.77 -23.01 18.15
CA LEU A 19 59.00 -22.51 17.02
C LEU A 19 57.85 -23.47 16.64
N LEU A 20 58.03 -24.78 16.85
CA LEU A 20 56.96 -25.78 16.73
C LEU A 20 55.95 -25.67 17.88
N TRP A 21 56.39 -25.42 19.11
CA TRP A 21 55.54 -25.16 20.28
C TRP A 21 54.77 -23.84 20.11
N TRP A 22 55.45 -22.78 19.62
CA TRP A 22 54.82 -21.50 19.28
C TRP A 22 53.89 -21.61 18.06
N ARG A 23 54.19 -22.46 17.07
CA ARG A 23 53.23 -22.82 16.00
C ARG A 23 52.07 -23.68 16.47
N ARG A 24 52.26 -24.52 17.50
CA ARG A 24 51.18 -25.32 18.11
C ARG A 24 50.26 -24.44 18.97
N GLN A 25 50.81 -23.44 19.66
CA GLN A 25 50.04 -22.39 20.33
C GLN A 25 49.44 -21.37 19.34
N GLY A 26 50.14 -21.08 18.24
CA GLY A 26 49.75 -20.07 17.24
C GLY A 26 48.87 -20.58 16.09
N ARG A 27 48.54 -21.88 16.03
CA ARG A 27 47.57 -22.46 15.08
C ARG A 27 46.24 -22.86 15.72
N GLY A 28 45.94 -22.29 16.89
CA GLY A 28 44.61 -22.28 17.50
C GLY A 28 43.95 -20.89 17.41
N GLY A 29 44.13 -20.18 16.28
CA GLY A 29 43.39 -18.96 15.98
C GLY A 29 41.94 -19.29 15.67
N ASP A 30 41.22 -19.73 16.70
CA ASP A 30 39.81 -20.09 16.67
C ASP A 30 38.97 -18.89 16.23
N LEU A 31 38.07 -19.10 15.27
CA LEU A 31 37.05 -18.12 14.91
C LEU A 31 36.06 -18.01 16.09
N GLY A 32 36.44 -17.17 17.07
CA GLY A 32 35.61 -16.68 18.15
C GLY A 32 35.51 -17.61 19.35
N GLY A 33 36.03 -17.17 20.50
CA GLY A 33 35.88 -17.87 21.77
C GLY A 33 34.41 -18.10 22.19
N PRO A 34 34.17 -18.88 23.27
CA PRO A 34 32.83 -19.34 23.67
C PRO A 34 31.78 -18.23 23.75
N ALA A 35 32.15 -17.02 24.18
CA ALA A 35 31.27 -15.86 24.22
C ALA A 35 30.79 -15.38 22.83
N ARG A 36 31.65 -15.40 21.80
CA ARG A 36 31.26 -15.01 20.44
C ARG A 36 30.37 -16.04 19.76
N ARG A 37 30.56 -17.33 20.05
CA ARG A 37 29.68 -18.41 19.57
C ARG A 37 28.29 -18.31 20.19
N ALA A 38 28.21 -18.10 21.50
CA ALA A 38 26.95 -17.85 22.19
C ALA A 38 26.22 -16.62 21.61
N THR A 39 26.96 -15.52 21.36
CA THR A 39 26.38 -14.31 20.74
C THR A 39 25.84 -14.60 19.33
N PHE A 40 26.59 -15.35 18.52
CA PHE A 40 26.15 -15.75 17.17
C PHE A 40 24.92 -16.67 17.22
N GLU A 41 24.88 -17.64 18.12
CA GLU A 41 23.74 -18.55 18.29
C GLU A 41 22.48 -17.81 18.74
N MET A 42 22.60 -16.83 19.65
CA MET A 42 21.50 -15.96 20.05
C MET A 42 20.98 -15.14 18.86
N LEU A 43 21.86 -14.43 18.14
CA LEU A 43 21.46 -13.65 16.95
C LEU A 43 20.85 -14.53 15.86
N HIS A 44 21.40 -15.72 15.64
CA HIS A 44 20.86 -16.68 14.69
C HIS A 44 19.47 -17.15 15.11
N THR A 45 19.26 -17.43 16.40
CA THR A 45 17.95 -17.88 16.91
C THR A 45 16.90 -16.77 16.82
N ALA A 46 17.25 -15.52 17.13
CA ALA A 46 16.40 -14.34 16.93
C ALA A 46 16.03 -14.17 15.44
N SER A 47 16.99 -14.31 14.54
CA SER A 47 16.75 -14.21 13.09
C SER A 47 15.77 -15.27 12.56
N ARG A 48 15.67 -16.42 13.23
CA ARG A 48 14.72 -17.50 12.88
C ARG A 48 13.32 -17.28 13.44
N ALA A 49 13.21 -16.56 14.56
CA ALA A 49 11.92 -16.16 15.13
C ALA A 49 11.27 -15.01 14.36
N ALA A 50 12.08 -14.08 13.81
CA ALA A 50 11.61 -12.86 13.15
C ALA A 50 10.51 -13.07 12.07
N PRO A 51 10.65 -14.04 11.14
CA PRO A 51 9.64 -14.25 10.08
C PRO A 51 8.25 -14.61 10.62
N ALA A 52 8.16 -15.15 11.83
CA ALA A 52 6.90 -15.58 12.41
C ALA A 52 5.99 -14.40 12.82
N PHE A 53 6.57 -13.21 13.03
CA PHE A 53 5.84 -12.00 13.40
C PHE A 53 5.49 -11.10 12.19
N ARG A 54 5.93 -11.44 10.97
CA ARG A 54 5.64 -10.65 9.75
C ARG A 54 4.16 -10.54 9.38
N ALA A 55 3.33 -11.43 9.90
CA ALA A 55 1.88 -11.39 9.72
C ALA A 55 1.17 -10.77 10.94
N GLY A 56 1.91 -10.12 11.84
CA GLY A 56 1.43 -9.68 13.14
C GLY A 56 1.42 -10.80 14.19
N LEU A 57 0.85 -10.48 15.35
CA LEU A 57 0.76 -11.36 16.51
C LEU A 57 -0.39 -12.38 16.33
N THR A 58 -0.13 -13.39 15.49
CA THR A 58 -1.11 -14.44 15.16
C THR A 58 -0.80 -15.74 15.88
N GLU A 59 -1.81 -16.60 16.08
CA GLU A 59 -1.65 -17.93 16.69
C GLU A 59 -0.59 -18.79 15.97
N GLN A 60 -0.67 -18.85 14.64
CA GLN A 60 0.30 -19.60 13.84
C GLN A 60 1.72 -19.02 13.93
N GLY A 61 1.85 -17.68 13.96
CA GLY A 61 3.11 -16.98 14.12
C GLY A 61 3.73 -17.23 15.50
N ALA A 62 2.94 -16.99 16.55
CA ALA A 62 3.31 -17.24 17.94
C ALA A 62 3.78 -18.68 18.16
N GLN A 63 3.07 -19.68 17.63
CA GLN A 63 3.45 -21.09 17.78
C GLN A 63 4.79 -21.40 17.10
N LYS A 64 5.09 -20.79 15.95
CA LYS A 64 6.39 -20.94 15.27
C LYS A 64 7.52 -20.23 16.02
N ALA A 65 7.23 -19.08 16.63
CA ALA A 65 8.21 -18.29 17.37
C ALA A 65 8.54 -18.89 18.75
N ALA A 66 7.55 -19.47 19.44
CA ALA A 66 7.66 -19.86 20.85
C ALA A 66 8.88 -20.75 21.16
N ARG A 67 9.17 -21.76 20.32
CA ARG A 67 10.37 -22.61 20.45
C ARG A 67 11.69 -21.84 20.38
N HIS A 68 11.73 -20.78 19.57
CA HIS A 68 12.92 -19.97 19.38
C HIS A 68 13.07 -18.96 20.52
N LEU A 69 11.96 -18.40 20.99
CA LEU A 69 11.94 -17.51 22.15
C LEU A 69 12.34 -18.26 23.43
N ARG A 70 11.84 -19.49 23.63
CA ARG A 70 12.26 -20.31 24.78
C ARG A 70 13.76 -20.60 24.76
N ALA A 71 14.32 -20.91 23.59
CA ALA A 71 15.75 -21.13 23.44
C ALA A 71 16.58 -19.85 23.65
N LEU A 72 16.06 -18.68 23.27
CA LEU A 72 16.70 -17.38 23.51
C LEU A 72 16.71 -16.99 24.98
N LEU A 73 15.61 -17.24 25.68
CA LEU A 73 15.43 -16.89 27.09
C LEU A 73 16.02 -17.93 28.03
N ASP A 74 16.41 -19.11 27.52
CA ASP A 74 16.92 -20.25 28.30
C ASP A 74 16.01 -20.59 29.49
N CYS A 75 14.71 -20.64 29.24
CA CYS A 75 13.67 -20.88 30.25
C CYS A 75 12.96 -22.22 30.03
N ARG A 76 12.19 -22.67 31.05
CA ARG A 76 11.50 -23.97 31.02
C ARG A 76 10.31 -23.98 30.07
N ALA A 77 9.56 -22.88 30.05
CA ALA A 77 8.47 -22.67 29.11
C ALA A 77 8.30 -21.20 28.74
N VAL A 78 7.68 -20.95 27.59
CA VAL A 78 7.26 -19.64 27.12
C VAL A 78 5.77 -19.68 26.77
N ALA A 79 5.04 -18.63 27.13
CA ALA A 79 3.69 -18.38 26.67
C ALA A 79 3.57 -17.04 25.95
N ILE A 80 2.75 -16.97 24.90
CA ILE A 80 2.46 -15.75 24.14
C ILE A 80 0.94 -15.54 24.11
N THR A 81 0.47 -14.32 24.33
CA THR A 81 -0.97 -13.96 24.30
C THR A 81 -1.22 -12.78 23.35
N ASP A 82 -2.46 -12.63 22.86
CA ASP A 82 -2.95 -11.48 22.06
C ASP A 82 -3.87 -10.54 22.88
N GLY A 83 -3.84 -10.66 24.21
CA GLY A 83 -4.72 -9.93 25.12
C GLY A 83 -6.09 -10.57 25.35
N GLU A 84 -6.54 -11.48 24.48
CA GLU A 84 -7.82 -12.18 24.63
C GLU A 84 -7.65 -13.67 24.93
N LYS A 85 -6.62 -14.29 24.35
CA LYS A 85 -6.34 -15.72 24.49
C LYS A 85 -4.85 -16.02 24.51
N LEU A 86 -4.54 -17.24 24.93
CA LEU A 86 -3.22 -17.82 24.73
C LEU A 86 -3.04 -18.17 23.24
N LEU A 87 -2.03 -17.59 22.61
CA LEU A 87 -1.66 -17.89 21.23
C LEU A 87 -0.70 -19.06 21.11
N ALA A 88 0.22 -19.21 22.06
CA ALA A 88 1.23 -20.26 22.02
C ALA A 88 1.74 -20.62 23.42
N TRP A 89 2.04 -21.91 23.59
CA TRP A 89 2.84 -22.44 24.69
C TRP A 89 3.94 -23.32 24.10
N ASP A 90 5.18 -23.12 24.52
CA ASP A 90 6.30 -24.01 24.22
C ASP A 90 7.11 -24.27 25.49
N GLY A 91 7.34 -25.54 25.82
CA GLY A 91 8.06 -25.95 27.02
C GLY A 91 7.50 -27.22 27.64
N GLU A 92 8.22 -27.75 28.62
CA GLU A 92 7.73 -28.84 29.46
C GLU A 92 6.60 -28.33 30.37
N HIS A 93 5.83 -29.24 30.98
CA HIS A 93 4.77 -28.90 31.94
C HIS A 93 3.59 -28.09 31.34
N ASP A 94 3.06 -28.55 30.20
CA ASP A 94 1.91 -27.98 29.47
C ASP A 94 0.60 -27.83 30.27
N HIS A 95 0.47 -28.49 31.41
CA HIS A 95 -0.66 -28.34 32.32
C HIS A 95 -0.86 -26.89 32.83
N HIS A 96 0.16 -26.03 32.75
CA HIS A 96 0.06 -24.60 33.04
C HIS A 96 -0.41 -23.74 31.85
N ALA A 97 -0.50 -24.30 30.63
CA ALA A 97 -0.92 -23.54 29.45
C ALA A 97 -2.32 -22.95 29.64
N ALA A 98 -3.25 -23.70 30.25
CA ALA A 98 -4.61 -23.22 30.51
C ALA A 98 -4.67 -21.96 31.42
N GLU A 99 -3.65 -21.75 32.26
CA GLU A 99 -3.54 -20.61 33.18
C GLU A 99 -2.74 -19.45 32.56
N GLY A 100 -2.14 -19.64 31.38
CA GLY A 100 -1.21 -18.67 30.79
C GLY A 100 -1.81 -17.28 30.54
N LEU A 101 -3.10 -17.19 30.23
CA LEU A 101 -3.79 -15.91 30.09
C LEU A 101 -4.04 -15.24 31.46
N ALA A 102 -4.36 -16.02 32.50
CA ALA A 102 -4.56 -15.49 33.85
C ALA A 102 -3.26 -14.89 34.41
N HIS A 103 -2.10 -15.51 34.14
CA HIS A 103 -0.80 -14.94 34.47
C HIS A 103 -0.52 -13.60 33.74
N ALA A 104 -1.11 -13.40 32.56
CA ALA A 104 -0.90 -12.20 31.76
C ALA A 104 -1.79 -11.01 32.15
N GLU A 105 -2.89 -11.23 32.88
CA GLU A 105 -3.96 -10.25 33.11
C GLU A 105 -3.44 -8.93 33.71
N VAL A 106 -2.56 -8.99 34.71
CA VAL A 106 -2.00 -7.79 35.35
C VAL A 106 -1.13 -7.00 34.40
N THR A 107 -0.27 -7.67 33.62
CA THR A 107 0.60 -7.04 32.62
C THR A 107 -0.21 -6.44 31.47
N LEU A 108 -1.25 -7.13 31.00
CA LEU A 108 -2.17 -6.64 29.97
C LEU A 108 -2.89 -5.37 30.43
N GLY A 109 -3.29 -5.31 31.71
CA GLY A 109 -4.02 -4.16 32.26
C GLY A 109 -3.15 -2.92 32.54
N ASN A 110 -1.88 -3.09 32.89
CA ASN A 110 -1.02 -1.96 33.31
C ASN A 110 0.18 -1.68 32.40
N GLY A 111 0.47 -2.57 31.43
CA GLY A 111 1.60 -2.44 30.50
C GLY A 111 2.98 -2.50 31.17
N ARG A 112 3.10 -3.13 32.35
CA ARG A 112 4.36 -3.23 33.11
C ARG A 112 4.73 -4.68 33.34
N THR A 113 6.02 -4.98 33.20
CA THR A 113 6.60 -6.28 33.55
C THR A 113 6.16 -6.73 34.95
N GLN A 114 5.61 -7.94 35.05
CA GLN A 114 5.21 -8.57 36.31
C GLN A 114 6.04 -9.82 36.57
N VAL A 115 6.33 -10.06 37.85
CA VAL A 115 6.93 -11.32 38.32
C VAL A 115 6.07 -11.83 39.46
N HIS A 116 5.62 -13.08 39.37
CA HIS A 116 4.83 -13.72 40.43
C HIS A 116 5.11 -15.21 40.52
N ASP A 117 4.71 -15.79 41.65
CA ASP A 117 4.81 -17.22 41.90
C ASP A 117 3.70 -17.97 41.15
N VAL A 118 4.03 -19.15 40.64
CA VAL A 118 3.10 -20.06 39.95
C VAL A 118 2.81 -21.23 40.87
N GLY A 119 1.56 -21.35 41.31
CA GLY A 119 1.12 -22.43 42.19
C GLY A 119 1.05 -23.76 41.44
N CYS A 120 1.70 -24.81 41.95
CA CYS A 120 1.59 -26.15 41.38
C CYS A 120 1.77 -27.23 42.45
N ASP A 121 0.77 -28.11 42.56
CA ASP A 121 0.77 -29.24 43.49
C ASP A 121 1.50 -30.48 42.93
N ARG A 122 1.93 -30.44 41.67
CA ARG A 122 2.69 -31.54 41.06
C ARG A 122 4.13 -31.54 41.55
N ILE A 123 4.56 -32.67 42.08
CA ILE A 123 5.88 -32.87 42.71
C ILE A 123 7.00 -32.77 41.66
N ASP A 124 6.74 -33.21 40.44
CA ASP A 124 7.65 -33.21 39.30
C ASP A 124 7.64 -31.89 38.49
N CYS A 125 6.80 -30.91 38.86
CA CYS A 125 6.76 -29.62 38.18
C CYS A 125 7.87 -28.69 38.66
N LEU A 126 8.70 -28.25 37.70
CA LEU A 126 9.80 -27.29 37.92
C LEU A 126 9.38 -25.84 37.66
N ILE A 127 8.14 -25.58 37.25
CA ILE A 127 7.62 -24.22 37.12
C ILE A 127 7.14 -23.75 38.49
N ARG A 128 7.78 -22.71 39.01
CA ARG A 128 7.45 -22.08 40.30
C ARG A 128 7.29 -20.57 40.20
N ARG A 129 7.85 -19.96 39.14
CA ARG A 129 7.79 -18.52 38.90
C ARG A 129 7.64 -18.22 37.42
N VAL A 130 7.10 -17.04 37.15
CA VAL A 130 6.94 -16.49 35.81
C VAL A 130 7.32 -15.01 35.81
N VAL A 131 8.01 -14.57 34.76
CA VAL A 131 8.07 -13.16 34.35
C VAL A 131 7.17 -12.97 33.15
N VAL A 132 6.30 -11.96 33.20
CA VAL A 132 5.40 -11.60 32.11
C VAL A 132 5.69 -10.17 31.67
N VAL A 133 6.17 -10.03 30.44
CA VAL A 133 6.47 -8.73 29.81
C VAL A 133 5.39 -8.38 28.78
N PRO A 134 5.01 -7.09 28.66
CA PRO A 134 4.05 -6.65 27.66
C PRO A 134 4.67 -6.74 26.26
N LEU A 135 3.84 -6.98 25.26
CA LEU A 135 4.13 -6.72 23.85
C LEU A 135 3.26 -5.54 23.42
N ALA A 136 3.85 -4.51 22.83
CA ALA A 136 3.18 -3.26 22.52
C ALA A 136 3.53 -2.73 21.11
N THR A 137 2.54 -2.10 20.49
CA THR A 137 2.68 -1.30 19.26
C THR A 137 1.96 0.02 19.47
N ASP A 138 2.56 1.15 19.09
CA ASP A 138 2.00 2.51 19.20
C ASP A 138 1.39 2.82 20.60
N ASP A 139 2.18 2.59 21.67
CA ASP A 139 1.80 2.80 23.08
C ASP A 139 0.59 1.95 23.58
N ARG A 140 0.15 0.96 22.80
CA ARG A 140 -0.91 0.02 23.17
C ARG A 140 -0.34 -1.37 23.39
N VAL A 141 -0.68 -1.99 24.51
CA VAL A 141 -0.38 -3.41 24.77
C VAL A 141 -1.27 -4.26 23.86
N VAL A 142 -0.63 -5.03 22.97
CA VAL A 142 -1.29 -5.96 22.03
C VAL A 142 -1.20 -7.42 22.48
N GLY A 143 -0.41 -7.70 23.51
CA GLY A 143 -0.23 -9.05 24.02
C GLY A 143 0.82 -9.12 25.12
N THR A 144 1.23 -10.34 25.45
CA THR A 144 2.33 -10.57 26.42
C THR A 144 3.23 -11.71 25.99
N LEU A 145 4.49 -11.64 26.42
CA LEU A 145 5.42 -12.75 26.43
C LEU A 145 5.69 -13.14 27.90
N ALA A 146 5.47 -14.40 28.24
CA ALA A 146 5.73 -14.93 29.57
C ALA A 146 6.82 -16.00 29.53
N ALA A 147 7.79 -15.92 30.44
CA ALA A 147 8.86 -16.90 30.58
C ALA A 147 8.80 -17.57 31.96
N TYR A 148 8.74 -18.90 31.96
CA TYR A 148 8.52 -19.73 33.14
C TYR A 148 9.78 -20.45 33.56
N GLY A 149 9.99 -20.59 34.87
CA GLY A 149 11.13 -21.28 35.43
C GLY A 149 10.94 -21.68 36.90
N GLU A 150 11.95 -22.33 37.45
CA GLU A 150 12.04 -22.64 38.88
C GLU A 150 12.33 -21.38 39.70
N ASP A 151 13.12 -20.46 39.13
CA ASP A 151 13.31 -19.11 39.61
C ASP A 151 13.37 -18.14 38.42
N VAL A 152 13.23 -16.85 38.70
CA VAL A 152 13.27 -15.76 37.72
C VAL A 152 14.38 -14.80 38.14
N PRO A 153 15.64 -15.07 37.75
CA PRO A 153 16.74 -14.18 38.08
C PRO A 153 16.63 -12.85 37.30
N ALA A 154 17.25 -11.80 37.81
CA ALA A 154 17.27 -10.48 37.15
C ALA A 154 17.85 -10.50 35.72
N GLY A 155 18.61 -11.53 35.36
CA GLY A 155 19.06 -11.76 33.98
C GLY A 155 17.93 -12.18 33.04
N LEU A 156 17.03 -13.07 33.50
CA LEU A 156 15.89 -13.52 32.72
C LEU A 156 14.87 -12.41 32.52
N ILE A 157 14.62 -11.58 33.54
CA ILE A 157 13.73 -10.41 33.42
C ILE A 157 14.22 -9.47 32.32
N ARG A 158 15.50 -9.10 32.38
CA ARG A 158 16.12 -8.24 31.36
C ARG A 158 16.10 -8.87 29.98
N ALA A 159 16.42 -10.17 29.88
CA ALA A 159 16.37 -10.87 28.61
C ALA A 159 14.94 -10.91 28.02
N ALA A 160 13.92 -11.13 28.86
CA ALA A 160 12.52 -11.11 28.45
C ALA A 160 12.10 -9.71 27.96
N GLU A 161 12.51 -8.64 28.65
CA GLU A 161 12.23 -7.26 28.23
C GLU A 161 12.90 -6.91 26.90
N GLU A 162 14.15 -7.30 26.70
CA GLU A 162 14.88 -7.09 25.43
C GLU A 162 14.25 -7.89 24.28
N VAL A 163 13.83 -9.13 24.54
CA VAL A 163 13.12 -9.95 23.55
C VAL A 163 11.75 -9.35 23.24
N ALA A 164 11.02 -8.83 24.23
CA ALA A 164 9.75 -8.14 24.00
C ALA A 164 9.93 -6.90 23.13
N GLN A 165 10.89 -6.02 23.46
CA GLN A 165 11.22 -4.85 22.63
C GLN A 165 11.60 -5.24 21.18
N TRP A 166 12.32 -6.34 21.02
CA TRP A 166 12.64 -6.85 19.70
C TRP A 166 11.39 -7.38 18.96
N VAL A 167 10.48 -8.07 19.64
CA VAL A 167 9.19 -8.52 19.08
C VAL A 167 8.32 -7.33 18.70
N ASP A 168 8.23 -6.31 19.56
CA ASP A 168 7.50 -5.06 19.32
C ASP A 168 7.96 -4.42 18.00
N ALA A 169 9.28 -4.29 17.82
CA ALA A 169 9.85 -3.78 16.56
C ALA A 169 9.51 -4.67 15.34
N GLN A 170 9.36 -5.99 15.49
CA GLN A 170 8.90 -6.86 14.40
C GLN A 170 7.42 -6.66 14.08
N LEU A 171 6.58 -6.39 15.08
CA LEU A 171 5.15 -6.12 14.92
C LEU A 171 4.93 -4.77 14.23
N GLU A 172 5.65 -3.72 14.64
CA GLU A 172 5.63 -2.40 13.97
C GLU A 172 6.02 -2.51 12.49
N LEU A 173 7.09 -3.25 12.18
CA LEU A 173 7.51 -3.48 10.80
C LEU A 173 6.44 -4.21 9.97
N ALA A 174 5.78 -5.20 10.56
CA ALA A 174 4.69 -5.93 9.89
C ALA A 174 3.50 -5.02 9.57
N GLU A 175 3.13 -4.13 10.51
CA GLU A 175 2.05 -3.17 10.32
C GLU A 175 2.37 -2.13 9.23
N LEU A 176 3.61 -1.61 9.22
CA LEU A 176 4.09 -0.72 8.16
C LEU A 176 4.07 -1.38 6.78
N ASP A 177 4.53 -2.62 6.67
CA ASP A 177 4.51 -3.37 5.40
C ASP A 177 3.07 -3.65 4.94
N HIS A 178 2.17 -3.97 5.86
CA HIS A 178 0.75 -4.16 5.54
C HIS A 178 0.10 -2.86 5.03
N SER A 179 0.33 -1.74 5.71
CA SER A 179 -0.17 -0.42 5.31
C SER A 179 0.37 -0.02 3.93
N ARG A 180 1.66 -0.25 3.66
CA ARG A 180 2.24 -0.02 2.33
C ARG A 180 1.60 -0.88 1.25
N ALA A 181 1.35 -2.16 1.53
CA ALA A 181 0.68 -3.05 0.58
C ALA A 181 -0.74 -2.56 0.26
N LEU A 182 -1.49 -2.13 1.27
CA LEU A 182 -2.83 -1.55 1.09
C LEU A 182 -2.80 -0.26 0.26
N LEU A 183 -1.82 0.63 0.51
CA LEU A 183 -1.62 1.83 -0.28
C LEU A 183 -1.29 1.50 -1.75
N MET A 184 -0.34 0.59 -1.99
CA MET A 184 0.01 0.16 -3.35
C MET A 184 -1.19 -0.46 -4.07
N GLU A 185 -2.00 -1.24 -3.37
CA GLU A 185 -3.21 -1.82 -3.95
C GLU A 185 -4.25 -0.74 -4.26
N ALA A 186 -4.43 0.24 -3.36
CA ALA A 186 -5.32 1.39 -3.59
C ALA A 186 -4.86 2.24 -4.78
N GLU A 187 -3.56 2.53 -4.89
CA GLU A 187 -2.97 3.23 -6.03
C GLU A 187 -3.15 2.43 -7.33
N MET A 188 -2.91 1.10 -7.31
CA MET A 188 -3.16 0.26 -8.48
C MET A 188 -4.64 0.25 -8.89
N ARG A 189 -5.57 0.22 -7.93
CA ARG A 189 -7.01 0.34 -8.23
C ARG A 189 -7.32 1.71 -8.83
N ALA A 190 -6.76 2.79 -8.29
CA ALA A 190 -6.93 4.13 -8.82
C ALA A 190 -6.37 4.30 -10.25
N LEU A 191 -5.21 3.70 -10.53
CA LEU A 191 -4.61 3.68 -11.87
C LEU A 191 -5.43 2.84 -12.86
N ARG A 192 -5.95 1.68 -12.43
CA ARG A 192 -6.85 0.84 -13.25
C ARG A 192 -8.17 1.54 -13.57
N ALA A 193 -8.64 2.42 -12.70
CA ALA A 193 -9.86 3.20 -12.93
C ALA A 193 -9.68 4.33 -13.95
N GLN A 194 -8.44 4.72 -14.33
CA GLN A 194 -8.21 5.83 -15.25
C GLN A 194 -8.58 5.52 -16.71
N ILE A 195 -8.87 4.27 -17.07
CA ILE A 195 -9.45 3.89 -18.37
C ILE A 195 -10.52 2.83 -18.16
N SER A 196 -11.76 3.11 -18.59
CA SER A 196 -12.85 2.13 -18.53
C SER A 196 -12.49 0.86 -19.34
N PRO A 197 -12.41 -0.33 -18.73
CA PRO A 197 -12.15 -1.59 -19.45
C PRO A 197 -13.18 -1.85 -20.54
N HIS A 198 -14.42 -1.40 -20.32
CA HIS A 198 -15.50 -1.46 -21.28
C HIS A 198 -15.23 -0.60 -22.52
N PHE A 199 -14.65 0.60 -22.35
CA PHE A 199 -14.23 1.43 -23.48
C PHE A 199 -13.23 0.67 -24.37
N ILE A 200 -12.18 0.10 -23.77
CA ILE A 200 -11.15 -0.65 -24.49
C ILE A 200 -11.75 -1.80 -25.32
N TYR A 201 -12.61 -2.61 -24.68
CA TYR A 201 -13.27 -3.73 -25.36
C TYR A 201 -14.13 -3.25 -26.55
N ASN A 202 -14.96 -2.22 -26.33
CA ASN A 202 -15.86 -1.71 -27.35
C ASN A 202 -15.14 -1.05 -28.52
N SER A 203 -14.06 -0.29 -28.25
CA SER A 203 -13.24 0.30 -29.29
C SER A 203 -12.62 -0.78 -30.17
N LEU A 204 -12.05 -1.84 -29.59
CA LEU A 204 -11.46 -2.93 -30.35
C LEU A 204 -12.50 -3.72 -31.16
N THR A 205 -13.67 -4.01 -30.60
CA THR A 205 -14.76 -4.67 -31.34
C THR A 205 -15.26 -3.82 -32.50
N THR A 206 -15.40 -2.51 -32.29
CA THR A 206 -15.78 -1.56 -33.35
C THR A 206 -14.73 -1.53 -34.46
N ILE A 207 -13.46 -1.42 -34.10
CA ILE A 207 -12.35 -1.48 -35.07
C ILE A 207 -12.40 -2.78 -35.87
N ALA A 208 -12.60 -3.92 -35.18
CA ALA A 208 -12.65 -5.23 -35.81
C ALA A 208 -13.79 -5.35 -36.83
N SER A 209 -14.92 -4.66 -36.64
CA SER A 209 -16.00 -4.67 -37.64
C SER A 209 -15.65 -3.96 -38.94
N PHE A 210 -14.73 -2.98 -38.92
CA PHE A 210 -14.25 -2.29 -40.11
C PHE A 210 -13.16 -3.06 -40.86
N VAL A 211 -12.43 -3.99 -40.23
CA VAL A 211 -11.26 -4.67 -40.84
C VAL A 211 -11.56 -5.33 -42.19
N ARG A 212 -12.77 -5.86 -42.39
CA ARG A 212 -13.18 -6.51 -43.65
C ARG A 212 -13.85 -5.57 -44.64
N SER A 213 -14.63 -4.60 -44.15
CA SER A 213 -15.46 -3.71 -44.97
C SER A 213 -14.73 -2.43 -45.39
N ASP A 214 -13.93 -1.87 -44.50
CA ASP A 214 -13.13 -0.65 -44.71
C ASP A 214 -11.80 -0.73 -43.93
N PRO A 215 -10.79 -1.42 -44.49
CA PRO A 215 -9.50 -1.62 -43.83
C PRO A 215 -8.75 -0.30 -43.55
N GLU A 216 -8.94 0.71 -44.39
CA GLU A 216 -8.29 2.02 -44.23
C GLU A 216 -8.88 2.75 -43.03
N ARG A 217 -10.21 2.75 -42.88
CA ARG A 217 -10.87 3.30 -41.69
C ARG A 217 -10.50 2.51 -40.43
N ALA A 218 -10.41 1.18 -40.51
CA ALA A 218 -9.96 0.36 -39.38
C ALA A 218 -8.53 0.75 -38.93
N ARG A 219 -7.62 1.00 -39.87
CA ARG A 219 -6.25 1.44 -39.58
C ARG A 219 -6.22 2.83 -38.94
N GLU A 220 -7.03 3.76 -39.42
CA GLU A 220 -7.17 5.08 -38.82
C GLU A 220 -7.65 4.97 -37.36
N LEU A 221 -8.73 4.22 -37.12
CA LEU A 221 -9.27 4.02 -35.77
C LEU A 221 -8.28 3.34 -34.82
N LEU A 222 -7.45 2.41 -35.32
CA LEU A 222 -6.37 1.81 -34.53
C LEU A 222 -5.31 2.84 -34.10
N LEU A 223 -4.93 3.76 -35.00
CA LEU A 223 -3.98 4.83 -34.67
C LEU A 223 -4.58 5.82 -33.67
N GLU A 224 -5.86 6.15 -33.83
CA GLU A 224 -6.58 7.01 -32.88
C GLU A 224 -6.69 6.37 -31.50
N PHE A 225 -7.02 5.07 -31.46
CA PHE A 225 -7.03 4.29 -30.22
C PHE A 225 -5.65 4.23 -29.56
N ALA A 226 -4.58 4.00 -30.33
CA ALA A 226 -3.22 4.02 -29.80
C ALA A 226 -2.82 5.40 -29.27
N GLY A 227 -3.24 6.49 -29.94
CA GLY A 227 -3.03 7.87 -29.52
C GLY A 227 -3.74 8.19 -28.21
N PHE A 228 -5.02 7.86 -28.11
CA PHE A 228 -5.83 8.00 -26.90
C PHE A 228 -5.24 7.22 -25.72
N THR A 229 -4.89 5.95 -25.97
CA THR A 229 -4.32 5.05 -24.96
C THR A 229 -2.97 5.57 -24.48
N ARG A 230 -2.13 6.06 -25.39
CA ARG A 230 -0.84 6.66 -25.03
C ARG A 230 -1.03 7.90 -24.16
N TYR A 231 -1.98 8.77 -24.47
CA TYR A 231 -2.28 9.94 -23.65
C TYR A 231 -2.74 9.51 -22.26
N SER A 232 -3.76 8.65 -22.18
CA SER A 232 -4.36 8.18 -20.93
C SER A 232 -3.38 7.46 -19.99
N PHE A 233 -2.33 6.81 -20.54
CA PHE A 233 -1.28 6.12 -19.77
C PHE A 233 0.04 6.89 -19.62
N ARG A 234 0.13 8.16 -20.07
CA ARG A 234 1.34 8.96 -19.83
C ARG A 234 1.63 9.03 -18.33
N ARG A 235 2.90 8.86 -17.95
CA ARG A 235 3.34 9.14 -16.57
C ARG A 235 2.98 10.57 -16.23
N HIS A 236 2.31 10.73 -15.10
CA HIS A 236 1.66 11.94 -14.62
C HIS A 236 2.62 13.13 -14.58
N GLY A 237 2.30 14.17 -15.34
CA GLY A 237 2.53 15.54 -14.93
C GLY A 237 1.24 16.06 -14.32
N ASP A 238 1.31 16.96 -13.33
CA ASP A 238 0.13 17.45 -12.62
C ASP A 238 -0.81 18.26 -13.56
N PHE A 239 -0.24 18.87 -14.60
CA PHE A 239 -0.91 19.79 -15.50
C PHE A 239 -0.55 19.57 -16.97
N THR A 240 -1.52 19.84 -17.84
CA THR A 240 -1.43 19.76 -19.30
C THR A 240 -2.09 21.00 -19.90
N THR A 241 -1.96 21.23 -21.21
CA THR A 241 -2.71 22.32 -21.85
C THR A 241 -4.14 21.89 -22.17
N LEU A 242 -5.09 22.83 -22.18
CA LEU A 242 -6.45 22.58 -22.67
C LEU A 242 -6.43 22.00 -24.09
N ALA A 243 -5.49 22.45 -24.93
CA ALA A 243 -5.27 21.90 -26.27
C ALA A 243 -4.92 20.39 -26.26
N GLU A 244 -4.21 19.91 -25.25
CA GLU A 244 -3.88 18.49 -25.11
C GLU A 244 -5.06 17.65 -24.66
N GLU A 245 -5.82 18.11 -23.67
CA GLU A 245 -7.07 17.47 -23.23
C GLU A 245 -8.05 17.37 -24.39
N LEU A 246 -8.29 18.48 -25.10
CA LEU A 246 -9.21 18.52 -26.24
C LEU A 246 -8.74 17.60 -27.39
N ARG A 247 -7.42 17.49 -27.62
CA ARG A 247 -6.91 16.51 -28.58
C ARG A 247 -7.24 15.08 -28.16
N SER A 248 -7.08 14.71 -26.88
CA SER A 248 -7.45 13.37 -26.40
C SER A 248 -8.95 13.12 -26.55
N ILE A 249 -9.77 14.10 -26.19
CA ILE A 249 -11.23 14.08 -26.33
C ILE A 249 -11.66 13.88 -27.77
N ASP A 250 -11.02 14.55 -28.73
CA ASP A 250 -11.33 14.38 -30.15
C ASP A 250 -11.09 12.92 -30.61
N ARG A 251 -9.97 12.31 -30.20
CA ARG A 251 -9.69 10.88 -30.49
C ARG A 251 -10.75 9.96 -29.88
N TYR A 252 -11.12 10.23 -28.62
CA TYR A 252 -12.17 9.49 -27.93
C TYR A 252 -13.50 9.58 -28.66
N LEU A 253 -13.94 10.80 -29.01
CA LEU A 253 -15.21 11.03 -29.70
C LEU A 253 -15.21 10.44 -31.10
N LEU A 254 -14.08 10.43 -31.80
CA LEU A 254 -13.94 9.75 -33.10
C LEU A 254 -14.18 8.25 -32.98
N LEU A 255 -13.64 7.60 -31.95
CA LEU A 255 -13.89 6.18 -31.65
C LEU A 255 -15.36 5.93 -31.28
N GLN A 256 -15.97 6.79 -30.48
CA GLN A 256 -17.40 6.66 -30.13
C GLN A 256 -18.30 6.86 -31.34
N ARG A 257 -18.01 7.82 -32.22
CA ARG A 257 -18.77 8.04 -33.46
C ARG A 257 -18.64 6.87 -34.43
N ALA A 258 -17.49 6.21 -34.48
CA ALA A 258 -17.34 4.98 -35.27
C ALA A 258 -18.21 3.83 -34.74
N ARG A 259 -18.46 3.80 -33.43
CA ARG A 259 -19.29 2.78 -32.77
C ARG A 259 -20.79 3.06 -32.91
N PHE A 260 -21.20 4.29 -32.62
CA PHE A 260 -22.61 4.69 -32.55
C PHE A 260 -23.14 5.26 -33.88
N GLY A 261 -22.27 5.52 -34.85
CA GLY A 261 -22.68 6.03 -36.15
C GLY A 261 -23.42 7.36 -36.06
N GLU A 262 -24.64 7.38 -36.62
CA GLU A 262 -25.50 8.58 -36.65
C GLU A 262 -26.22 8.86 -35.32
N GLU A 263 -26.19 7.92 -34.37
CA GLU A 263 -26.82 8.06 -33.05
C GLU A 263 -26.05 9.02 -32.14
N LEU A 264 -24.79 9.36 -32.45
CA LEU A 264 -23.99 10.30 -31.69
C LEU A 264 -23.64 11.55 -32.52
N ARG A 265 -24.16 12.69 -32.09
CA ARG A 265 -23.83 14.02 -32.63
C ARG A 265 -22.96 14.78 -31.64
N VAL A 266 -21.93 15.43 -32.17
CA VAL A 266 -20.96 16.18 -31.37
C VAL A 266 -20.79 17.57 -31.97
N THR A 267 -20.88 18.59 -31.13
CA THR A 267 -20.60 19.99 -31.48
C THR A 267 -19.47 20.51 -30.61
N LEU A 268 -18.39 21.01 -31.23
CA LEU A 268 -17.29 21.67 -30.51
C LEU A 268 -17.24 23.16 -30.87
N ARG A 269 -17.16 24.03 -29.86
CA ARG A 269 -16.98 25.48 -30.01
C ARG A 269 -15.88 25.95 -29.07
N ILE A 270 -14.66 26.03 -29.58
CA ILE A 270 -13.46 26.30 -28.78
C ILE A 270 -12.86 27.64 -29.21
N ALA A 271 -12.74 28.57 -28.27
CA ALA A 271 -12.02 29.82 -28.48
C ALA A 271 -10.50 29.53 -28.58
N PRO A 272 -9.80 29.96 -29.64
CA PRO A 272 -8.37 29.69 -29.80
C PRO A 272 -7.51 30.21 -28.65
N GLU A 273 -7.93 31.30 -28.01
CA GLU A 273 -7.20 32.00 -26.94
C GLU A 273 -7.09 31.18 -25.66
N VAL A 274 -8.00 30.22 -25.43
CA VAL A 274 -7.99 29.38 -24.23
C VAL A 274 -7.21 28.08 -24.41
N LEU A 275 -6.83 27.71 -25.63
CA LEU A 275 -6.07 26.49 -25.92
C LEU A 275 -4.78 26.32 -25.09
N PRO A 276 -3.98 27.38 -24.82
CA PRO A 276 -2.75 27.25 -24.05
C PRO A 276 -2.95 27.19 -22.53
N VAL A 277 -4.18 27.38 -22.03
CA VAL A 277 -4.46 27.41 -20.58
C VAL A 277 -4.07 26.07 -19.96
N ALA A 278 -3.33 26.14 -18.85
CA ALA A 278 -2.92 24.96 -18.10
C ALA A 278 -4.07 24.46 -17.23
N VAL A 279 -4.42 23.19 -17.40
CA VAL A 279 -5.50 22.50 -16.70
C VAL A 279 -4.97 21.22 -16.05
N PRO A 280 -5.61 20.69 -14.99
CA PRO A 280 -5.22 19.40 -14.43
C PRO A 280 -5.36 18.32 -15.49
N PHE A 281 -4.39 17.42 -15.56
CA PHE A 281 -4.44 16.30 -16.49
C PHE A 281 -5.69 15.42 -16.24
N LEU A 282 -6.38 15.03 -17.31
CA LEU A 282 -7.65 14.29 -17.32
C LEU A 282 -8.78 14.97 -16.55
N CYS A 283 -8.87 16.30 -16.59
CA CYS A 283 -10.00 17.02 -15.98
C CYS A 283 -11.25 17.02 -16.87
N LEU A 284 -11.11 16.99 -18.20
CA LEU A 284 -12.26 17.06 -19.10
C LEU A 284 -12.72 15.68 -19.58
N GLN A 285 -11.80 14.73 -19.74
CA GLN A 285 -12.11 13.40 -20.26
C GLN A 285 -13.24 12.69 -19.49
N PRO A 286 -13.24 12.64 -18.13
CA PRO A 286 -14.33 12.00 -17.39
C PRO A 286 -15.69 12.66 -17.64
N LEU A 287 -15.72 13.98 -17.86
CA LEU A 287 -16.95 14.73 -18.11
C LEU A 287 -17.52 14.39 -19.49
N VAL A 288 -16.66 14.28 -20.49
CA VAL A 288 -17.07 13.88 -21.85
C VAL A 288 -17.51 12.42 -21.91
N GLU A 289 -16.80 11.52 -21.20
CA GLU A 289 -17.22 10.12 -21.08
C GLU A 289 -18.60 9.99 -20.43
N ASN A 290 -18.85 10.79 -19.39
CA ASN A 290 -20.14 10.88 -18.71
C ASN A 290 -21.24 11.35 -19.68
N ALA A 291 -20.98 12.43 -20.42
CA ALA A 291 -21.91 12.99 -21.40
C ALA A 291 -22.24 12.00 -22.53
N VAL A 292 -21.26 11.24 -23.05
CA VAL A 292 -21.53 10.18 -24.05
C VAL A 292 -22.40 9.08 -23.48
N ARG A 293 -22.11 8.61 -22.27
CA ARG A 293 -22.87 7.50 -21.68
C ARG A 293 -24.32 7.91 -21.43
N HIS A 294 -24.57 9.06 -20.80
CA HIS A 294 -25.92 9.51 -20.46
C HIS A 294 -26.68 10.10 -21.65
N GLY A 295 -25.99 10.80 -22.55
CA GLY A 295 -26.57 11.33 -23.79
C GLY A 295 -27.08 10.25 -24.74
N LEU A 296 -26.61 9.00 -24.60
CA LEU A 296 -27.06 7.87 -25.43
C LEU A 296 -27.94 6.86 -24.67
N GLN A 297 -28.20 7.07 -23.38
CA GLN A 297 -28.95 6.12 -22.56
C GLN A 297 -30.46 6.24 -22.80
N ASP A 298 -31.10 5.12 -23.13
CA ASP A 298 -32.57 4.97 -23.25
C ASP A 298 -33.26 5.97 -24.20
N ARG A 299 -32.59 6.35 -25.31
CA ARG A 299 -33.14 7.29 -26.31
C ARG A 299 -33.61 6.62 -27.60
N SER A 300 -34.65 7.19 -28.19
CA SER A 300 -35.12 6.89 -29.56
C SER A 300 -34.51 7.81 -30.62
N GLU A 301 -33.92 8.95 -30.20
CA GLU A 301 -33.30 9.94 -31.09
C GLU A 301 -31.77 9.99 -30.86
N PRO A 302 -30.98 10.42 -31.86
CA PRO A 302 -29.55 10.62 -31.69
C PRO A 302 -29.23 11.55 -30.52
N GLY A 303 -28.29 11.16 -29.66
CA GLY A 303 -27.78 12.00 -28.59
C GLY A 303 -26.89 13.13 -29.12
N LEU A 304 -27.01 14.30 -28.52
CA LEU A 304 -26.21 15.48 -28.81
C LEU A 304 -25.30 15.80 -27.63
N ILE A 305 -24.01 15.93 -27.92
CA ILE A 305 -23.01 16.42 -26.99
C ILE A 305 -22.45 17.74 -27.49
N THR A 306 -22.44 18.73 -26.62
CA THR A 306 -21.91 20.07 -26.91
C THR A 306 -20.76 20.39 -25.97
N ILE A 307 -19.58 20.65 -26.54
CA ILE A 307 -18.37 21.06 -25.80
C ILE A 307 -18.05 22.49 -26.19
N ILE A 308 -18.05 23.38 -25.21
CA ILE A 308 -17.76 24.80 -25.39
C ILE A 308 -16.58 25.16 -24.49
N ALA A 309 -15.61 25.90 -25.01
CA ALA A 309 -14.55 26.49 -24.19
C ALA A 309 -14.40 27.96 -24.58
N GLU A 310 -14.63 28.85 -23.63
CA GLU A 310 -14.75 30.28 -23.84
C GLU A 310 -13.82 31.07 -22.92
N ASP A 311 -13.39 32.23 -23.43
CA ASP A 311 -12.68 33.24 -22.66
C ASP A 311 -13.69 34.00 -21.78
N ALA A 312 -13.49 33.97 -20.47
CA ALA A 312 -14.26 34.71 -19.48
C ALA A 312 -13.36 35.63 -18.62
N GLY A 313 -12.55 36.46 -19.28
CA GLY A 313 -11.73 37.47 -18.59
C GLY A 313 -10.49 36.86 -17.93
N SER A 314 -10.49 36.71 -16.60
CA SER A 314 -9.39 36.04 -15.88
C SER A 314 -9.44 34.53 -16.06
N ASP A 315 -10.59 34.00 -16.45
CA ASP A 315 -10.88 32.57 -16.41
C ASP A 315 -11.12 32.02 -17.82
N CYS A 316 -10.87 30.73 -17.97
CA CYS A 316 -11.41 29.92 -19.05
C CYS A 316 -12.59 29.12 -18.49
N VAL A 317 -13.72 29.20 -19.17
CA VAL A 317 -14.93 28.45 -18.83
C VAL A 317 -15.14 27.39 -19.89
N ILE A 318 -15.23 26.14 -19.45
CA ILE A 318 -15.42 24.98 -20.30
C ILE A 318 -16.74 24.33 -19.88
N SER A 319 -17.66 24.11 -20.81
CA SER A 319 -18.90 23.39 -20.56
C SER A 319 -19.02 22.15 -21.43
N VAL A 320 -19.40 21.04 -20.81
CA VAL A 320 -19.75 19.78 -21.48
C VAL A 320 -21.22 19.52 -21.20
N GLU A 321 -22.03 19.49 -22.26
CA GLU A 321 -23.48 19.35 -22.19
C GLU A 321 -23.93 18.14 -22.99
N ASP A 322 -24.79 17.31 -22.40
CA ASP A 322 -25.55 16.27 -23.07
C ASP A 322 -27.05 16.55 -22.98
N ASP A 323 -27.78 16.12 -24.00
CA ASP A 323 -29.24 16.22 -24.08
C ASP A 323 -29.97 15.00 -23.49
N GLY A 324 -29.29 14.19 -22.67
CA GLY A 324 -29.73 12.89 -22.17
C GLY A 324 -30.88 12.94 -21.14
N ILE A 325 -31.02 11.85 -20.38
CA ILE A 325 -32.10 11.72 -19.38
C ILE A 325 -31.94 12.67 -18.17
N GLY A 326 -30.78 13.30 -18.01
CA GLY A 326 -30.46 14.12 -16.83
C GLY A 326 -30.38 13.32 -15.53
N MET A 327 -30.01 14.01 -14.44
CA MET A 327 -29.90 13.44 -13.10
C MET A 327 -30.81 14.18 -12.12
N ASP A 328 -31.12 13.56 -10.98
CA ASP A 328 -31.76 14.26 -9.87
C ASP A 328 -30.74 15.25 -9.26
N PRO A 329 -31.06 16.56 -9.19
CA PRO A 329 -30.17 17.57 -8.60
C PRO A 329 -29.72 17.25 -7.18
N GLU A 330 -30.56 16.59 -6.38
CA GLU A 330 -30.21 16.21 -5.01
C GLU A 330 -29.18 15.07 -4.99
N GLU A 331 -29.24 14.15 -5.95
CA GLU A 331 -28.23 13.09 -6.09
C GLU A 331 -26.88 13.66 -6.50
N VAL A 332 -26.86 14.61 -7.43
CA VAL A 332 -25.63 15.31 -7.83
C VAL A 332 -25.02 16.06 -6.65
N ARG A 333 -25.86 16.73 -5.84
CA ARG A 333 -25.40 17.43 -4.64
C ARG A 333 -24.74 16.47 -3.64
N GLN A 334 -25.37 15.33 -3.36
CA GLN A 334 -24.84 14.33 -2.43
C GLN A 334 -23.55 13.67 -2.95
N LEU A 335 -23.43 13.50 -4.27
CA LEU A 335 -22.20 13.01 -4.91
C LEU A 335 -21.04 14.01 -4.75
N LEU A 336 -21.27 15.30 -5.04
CA LEU A 336 -20.26 16.35 -4.90
C LEU A 336 -19.93 16.68 -3.43
N ALA A 337 -20.81 16.36 -2.49
CA ALA A 337 -20.56 16.48 -1.05
C ALA A 337 -19.82 15.25 -0.45
N GLY A 338 -19.63 14.18 -1.23
CA GLY A 338 -19.00 12.94 -0.75
C GLY A 338 -19.87 12.12 0.21
N GLU A 339 -21.17 12.44 0.32
CA GLU A 339 -22.13 11.82 1.24
C GLU A 339 -22.71 10.51 0.70
N ARG A 340 -22.76 10.34 -0.64
CA ARG A 340 -23.05 9.05 -1.28
C ARG A 340 -21.78 8.38 -1.79
N ARG A 341 -21.41 7.28 -1.13
CA ARG A 341 -20.56 6.21 -1.70
C ARG A 341 -21.36 4.91 -1.72
N THR A 342 -22.41 4.84 -2.55
CA THR A 342 -23.12 3.57 -2.72
C THR A 342 -22.29 2.64 -3.60
N PRO A 343 -22.26 1.31 -3.32
CA PRO A 343 -21.60 0.32 -4.20
C PRO A 343 -22.20 0.26 -5.61
N ALA A 344 -23.38 0.85 -5.80
CA ALA A 344 -24.12 0.93 -7.07
C ALA A 344 -24.06 2.33 -7.73
N ALA A 345 -23.28 3.28 -7.17
CA ALA A 345 -22.92 4.47 -7.92
C ALA A 345 -21.95 4.01 -9.02
N ASP A 346 -22.44 3.94 -10.26
CA ASP A 346 -21.67 3.58 -11.45
C ASP A 346 -20.30 4.27 -11.48
N GLU A 347 -19.34 3.70 -12.22
CA GLU A 347 -18.03 4.30 -12.56
C GLU A 347 -18.13 5.81 -12.93
N ALA A 348 -19.31 6.21 -13.44
CA ALA A 348 -19.85 7.55 -13.61
C ALA A 348 -19.62 8.56 -12.46
N GLY A 349 -20.18 8.26 -11.28
CA GLY A 349 -20.28 9.22 -10.17
C GLY A 349 -18.93 9.47 -9.49
N ILE A 350 -18.05 8.46 -9.57
CA ILE A 350 -16.67 8.55 -9.10
C ILE A 350 -15.87 9.52 -9.98
N GLY A 351 -16.16 9.58 -11.29
CA GLY A 351 -15.49 10.48 -12.23
C GLY A 351 -15.73 11.97 -11.92
N LEU A 352 -16.99 12.38 -11.72
CA LEU A 352 -17.32 13.79 -11.45
C LEU A 352 -16.77 14.27 -10.11
N ALA A 353 -16.96 13.51 -9.03
CA ALA A 353 -16.47 13.88 -7.70
C ALA A 353 -14.93 14.02 -7.68
N ASN A 354 -14.21 13.11 -8.33
CA ASN A 354 -12.75 13.18 -8.42
C ASN A 354 -12.24 14.40 -9.20
N VAL A 355 -12.98 14.85 -10.22
CA VAL A 355 -12.64 16.07 -10.96
C VAL A 355 -12.92 17.30 -10.11
N ASP A 356 -14.07 17.35 -9.42
CA ASP A 356 -14.43 18.45 -8.51
C ASP A 356 -13.40 18.63 -7.39
N ASP A 357 -13.07 17.54 -6.68
CA ASP A 357 -12.07 17.57 -5.60
C ASP A 357 -10.72 18.06 -6.10
N ARG A 358 -10.29 17.60 -7.28
CA ARG A 358 -9.01 18.01 -7.88
C ARG A 358 -9.00 19.49 -8.26
N LEU A 359 -10.09 19.99 -8.84
CA LEU A 359 -10.22 21.41 -9.17
C LEU A 359 -10.17 22.26 -7.90
N ARG A 360 -10.87 21.86 -6.83
CA ARG A 360 -10.83 22.57 -5.55
C ARG A 360 -9.46 22.53 -4.89
N GLN A 361 -8.75 21.41 -4.95
CA GLN A 361 -7.40 21.29 -4.40
C GLN A 361 -6.39 22.19 -5.12
N VAL A 362 -6.48 22.26 -6.46
CA VAL A 362 -5.54 23.07 -7.26
C VAL A 362 -5.91 24.55 -7.21
N TYR A 363 -7.19 24.87 -7.42
CA TYR A 363 -7.66 26.23 -7.70
C TYR A 363 -8.41 26.87 -6.51
N GLY A 364 -8.80 26.11 -5.50
CA GLY A 364 -9.58 26.57 -4.35
C GLY A 364 -11.08 26.26 -4.49
N ASP A 365 -11.81 26.35 -3.39
CA ASP A 365 -13.21 25.90 -3.30
C ASP A 365 -14.16 26.57 -4.31
N GLU A 366 -13.84 27.80 -4.75
CA GLU A 366 -14.64 28.55 -5.73
C GLU A 366 -14.55 28.01 -7.17
N TYR A 367 -13.63 27.09 -7.45
CA TYR A 367 -13.40 26.50 -8.78
C TYR A 367 -13.92 25.06 -8.89
N GLY A 368 -14.74 24.61 -7.94
CA GLY A 368 -15.46 23.34 -8.06
C GLY A 368 -16.36 23.28 -9.30
N LEU A 369 -16.79 22.07 -9.66
CA LEU A 369 -17.72 21.84 -10.75
C LEU A 369 -19.08 22.48 -10.46
N VAL A 370 -19.66 23.09 -11.49
CA VAL A 370 -21.08 23.46 -11.48
C VAL A 370 -21.82 22.51 -12.41
N VAL A 371 -22.82 21.81 -11.88
CA VAL A 371 -23.63 20.87 -12.64
C VAL A 371 -25.07 21.39 -12.72
N GLU A 372 -25.52 21.68 -13.93
CA GLU A 372 -26.89 22.05 -14.25
C GLU A 372 -27.59 20.82 -14.86
N THR A 373 -28.59 20.29 -14.17
CA THR A 373 -29.31 19.09 -14.64
C THR A 373 -30.72 19.04 -14.07
N GLY A 374 -31.57 18.23 -14.70
CA GLY A 374 -32.86 17.84 -14.17
C GLY A 374 -33.39 16.63 -14.95
N PRO A 375 -34.29 15.82 -14.36
CA PRO A 375 -34.86 14.66 -15.05
C PRO A 375 -35.52 15.07 -16.39
N GLY A 376 -35.05 14.48 -17.48
CA GLY A 376 -35.47 14.74 -18.86
C GLY A 376 -34.88 16.00 -19.52
N ALA A 377 -34.00 16.75 -18.82
CA ALA A 377 -33.45 18.02 -19.30
C ALA A 377 -31.97 17.93 -19.71
N GLY A 378 -31.38 16.73 -19.72
CA GLY A 378 -29.95 16.54 -19.95
C GLY A 378 -29.08 16.96 -18.77
N THR A 379 -27.78 17.03 -19.01
CA THR A 379 -26.78 17.44 -18.02
C THR A 379 -25.78 18.38 -18.65
N LYS A 380 -25.52 19.51 -18.00
CA LYS A 380 -24.45 20.44 -18.34
C LYS A 380 -23.49 20.57 -17.18
N VAL A 381 -22.25 20.17 -17.40
CA VAL A 381 -21.15 20.32 -16.44
C VAL A 381 -20.28 21.48 -16.87
N ILE A 382 -20.04 22.42 -15.96
CA ILE A 382 -19.26 23.63 -16.18
C ILE A 382 -18.02 23.57 -15.29
N VAL A 383 -16.86 23.69 -15.95
CA VAL A 383 -15.54 23.78 -15.36
C VAL A 383 -15.06 25.21 -15.54
N ARG A 384 -14.59 25.81 -14.45
CA ARG A 384 -13.91 27.11 -14.50
C ARG A 384 -12.47 26.92 -14.07
N VAL A 385 -11.54 27.45 -14.84
CA VAL A 385 -10.10 27.43 -14.52
C VAL A 385 -9.51 28.82 -14.72
N PRO A 386 -8.65 29.30 -13.80
CA PRO A 386 -7.97 30.57 -14.00
C PRO A 386 -6.93 30.42 -15.12
N LYS A 387 -6.85 31.42 -16.01
CA LYS A 387 -5.87 31.39 -17.12
C LYS A 387 -4.43 31.42 -16.64
N TYR A 388 -4.19 31.96 -15.45
CA TYR A 388 -2.89 32.02 -14.81
C TYR A 388 -3.00 31.71 -13.32
N ARG A 389 -2.19 30.75 -12.85
CA ARG A 389 -2.01 30.48 -11.43
C ARG A 389 -0.55 30.10 -11.14
N PRO A 390 0.11 30.70 -10.14
CA PRO A 390 1.46 30.30 -9.76
C PRO A 390 1.52 28.81 -9.42
N GLY A 391 2.52 28.09 -9.94
CA GLY A 391 2.69 26.64 -9.72
C GLY A 391 1.86 25.74 -10.65
N VAL A 392 0.99 26.31 -11.50
CA VAL A 392 0.21 25.58 -12.49
C VAL A 392 0.77 25.90 -13.88
N THR A 393 1.66 25.04 -14.36
CA THR A 393 2.28 25.17 -15.69
C THR A 393 2.20 23.83 -16.41
N ALA A 394 1.76 23.85 -17.66
CA ALA A 394 1.75 22.65 -18.50
C ALA A 394 3.18 22.11 -18.65
N SER A 395 3.33 20.80 -18.44
CA SER A 395 4.60 20.08 -18.50
C SER A 395 5.07 19.73 -19.90
#